data_AF-A0A8J6ND70-F1
#
_entry.id   AF-A0A8J6ND70-F1
#
_cell.length_a   1.000
_cell.length_b   1.000
_cell.length_c   1.000
_cell.angle_alpha   90.00
_cell.angle_beta   90.00
_cell.angle_gamma   90.00
#
_symmetry.space_group_name_H-M   'P 1'
#
loop_
_entity.id
_entity.type
_entity.pdbx_description
1 polymer ?
#
loop_
_entity_poly.entity_id
_entity_poly.type
_entity_poly.pdbx_seq_one_letter_code
_entity_poly.pdbx_strand_id
1 'polypeptide(L)'
;MLLPSLLESSQKSSPIYSVFIILSLVVLLGACVGRPDNTVWHQHYEPVEDLHIHKFVQDAFAEAQQYYGKSEFSVHDIHIRQSVFRKDRFLLSRADISNFSELSRQIFFNKDDSPEDLIWDALTAETRNCVKQAALGTELSVTGKQQVVTGLNTLIESYAFYQDLVLFESGKEGREEEILPLSELSGSEKYIRNFLDNHFLHFLLPIPQKRYALEGVEVCECLSPANNVCILYVSAEPGSPDFFPQLAHEVFHLLSPQSFDWYVEGLCNVFAEEYCAQHGCSWQSVLAGLHARKTTDPYAISYFMMRDIYNIAGPHLANFMKFAVWSDKDKTRKHIDITRWLNTLPPEMRDRVEKTIWSYSRSLKAHKGAINSFILPQ
;
A
#
# COMPACT_ATOMS: atom_id res chain seq x y z
N MET A 1 -4.40 -6.76 -58.64
CA MET A 1 -4.05 -5.58 -57.84
C MET A 1 -3.47 -6.10 -56.54
N LEU A 2 -2.16 -5.92 -56.37
CA LEU A 2 -1.31 -6.50 -55.32
C LEU A 2 -1.26 -5.57 -54.10
N LEU A 3 -1.53 -6.06 -52.89
CA LEU A 3 -0.56 -6.16 -51.78
C LEU A 3 -1.21 -6.72 -50.48
N PRO A 4 -0.42 -7.39 -49.61
CA PRO A 4 -0.89 -8.31 -48.55
C PRO A 4 -0.55 -7.87 -47.11
N SER A 5 -1.06 -8.67 -46.15
CA SER A 5 -0.50 -9.03 -44.84
C SER A 5 0.16 -7.95 -43.98
N LEU A 6 -0.54 -7.54 -42.92
CA LEU A 6 0.10 -6.96 -41.72
C LEU A 6 0.42 -8.08 -40.72
N LEU A 7 1.70 -8.11 -40.38
CA LEU A 7 2.40 -9.09 -39.57
C LEU A 7 1.96 -9.11 -38.11
N GLU A 8 1.90 -10.33 -37.58
CA GLU A 8 1.94 -10.67 -36.16
C GLU A 8 3.20 -10.06 -35.50
N SER A 9 3.00 -9.18 -34.51
CA SER A 9 4.04 -8.90 -33.51
C SER A 9 3.83 -9.84 -32.33
N SER A 10 4.43 -11.04 -32.38
CA SER A 10 4.52 -11.91 -31.22
C SER A 10 5.47 -11.27 -30.20
N GLN A 11 4.93 -10.58 -29.21
CA GLN A 11 5.69 -10.09 -28.08
C GLN A 11 5.99 -11.29 -27.16
N LYS A 12 7.12 -11.94 -27.39
CA LYS A 12 7.64 -12.99 -26.50
C LYS A 12 8.02 -12.33 -25.17
N SER A 13 7.19 -12.48 -24.16
CA SER A 13 7.56 -12.18 -22.78
C SER A 13 8.70 -13.12 -22.37
N SER A 14 9.82 -12.52 -21.96
CA SER A 14 11.02 -13.25 -21.55
C SER A 14 10.78 -13.99 -20.22
N PRO A 15 11.16 -15.27 -20.08
CA PRO A 15 11.01 -16.05 -18.85
C PRO A 15 11.87 -15.57 -17.67
N ILE A 16 12.64 -14.49 -17.85
CA ILE A 16 13.49 -13.91 -16.81
C ILE A 16 12.66 -13.11 -15.78
N TYR A 17 11.49 -12.58 -16.15
CA TYR A 17 10.64 -11.83 -15.21
C TYR A 17 9.96 -12.72 -14.15
N SER A 18 9.68 -13.99 -14.45
CA SER A 18 8.97 -14.90 -13.53
C SER A 18 9.84 -15.44 -12.38
N VAL A 19 11.17 -15.35 -12.48
CA VAL A 19 12.09 -15.81 -11.42
C VAL A 19 12.33 -14.72 -10.36
N PHE A 20 12.16 -13.44 -10.71
CA PHE A 20 12.31 -12.33 -9.76
C PHE A 20 11.11 -12.17 -8.80
N ILE A 21 9.89 -12.51 -9.23
CA ILE A 21 8.67 -12.44 -8.40
C ILE A 21 8.76 -13.34 -7.15
N ILE A 22 9.45 -14.49 -7.25
CA ILE A 22 9.52 -15.48 -6.16
C ILE A 22 10.63 -15.14 -5.15
N LEU A 23 11.67 -14.40 -5.54
CA LEU A 23 12.77 -14.02 -4.63
C LEU A 23 12.47 -12.72 -3.83
N SER A 24 11.63 -11.83 -4.36
CA SER A 24 11.31 -10.53 -3.73
C SER A 24 10.42 -10.64 -2.49
N LEU A 25 9.62 -11.70 -2.36
CA LEU A 25 8.73 -11.94 -1.22
C LEU A 25 9.49 -12.30 0.08
N VAL A 26 10.67 -12.93 -0.02
CA VAL A 26 11.43 -13.46 1.14
C VAL A 26 12.06 -12.35 1.99
N VAL A 27 12.21 -11.13 1.47
CA VAL A 27 13.00 -10.08 2.14
C VAL A 27 12.14 -9.03 2.86
N LEU A 28 10.84 -8.90 2.60
CA LEU A 28 10.06 -7.77 3.16
C LEU A 28 9.05 -8.12 4.27
N LEU A 29 8.71 -9.40 4.46
CA LEU A 29 7.75 -9.79 5.50
C LEU A 29 8.36 -9.90 6.92
N GLY A 30 9.63 -9.52 7.07
CA GLY A 30 10.21 -9.10 8.35
C GLY A 30 9.81 -7.66 8.76
N ALA A 31 9.05 -6.93 7.93
CA ALA A 31 8.56 -5.59 8.26
C ALA A 31 7.39 -5.59 9.26
N CYS A 32 6.66 -6.70 9.41
CA CYS A 32 5.65 -6.83 10.47
C CYS A 32 6.27 -7.06 11.86
N VAL A 33 7.60 -7.30 11.94
CA VAL A 33 8.33 -7.58 13.19
C VAL A 33 9.73 -6.99 13.11
N GLY A 34 9.84 -5.68 13.38
CA GLY A 34 11.08 -5.02 13.80
C GLY A 34 12.36 -5.54 13.16
N ARG A 35 12.62 -5.17 11.89
CA ARG A 35 14.01 -5.16 11.43
C ARG A 35 14.79 -4.09 12.21
N PRO A 36 16.06 -4.36 12.56
CA PRO A 36 16.91 -3.43 13.30
C PRO A 36 17.31 -2.18 12.50
N ASP A 37 17.05 -2.16 11.18
CA ASP A 37 17.25 -0.97 10.37
C ASP A 37 15.95 -0.17 10.38
N ASN A 38 15.97 1.03 10.97
CA ASN A 38 14.90 2.06 10.98
C ASN A 38 14.52 2.55 9.56
N THR A 39 14.38 1.64 8.60
CA THR A 39 14.08 1.91 7.19
C THR A 39 12.58 2.03 7.04
N VAL A 40 12.14 3.18 6.57
CA VAL A 40 10.74 3.44 6.32
C VAL A 40 10.45 3.14 4.85
N TRP A 41 10.11 1.88 4.55
CA TRP A 41 10.10 1.35 3.18
C TRP A 41 9.20 2.12 2.22
N HIS A 42 8.02 2.52 2.66
CA HIS A 42 7.06 3.25 1.82
C HIS A 42 7.56 4.58 1.27
N GLN A 43 8.60 5.18 1.85
CA GLN A 43 9.18 6.41 1.33
C GLN A 43 10.02 6.17 0.06
N HIS A 44 10.46 4.93 -0.16
CA HIS A 44 11.25 4.54 -1.34
C HIS A 44 10.38 4.19 -2.56
N TYR A 45 9.07 4.03 -2.36
CA TYR A 45 8.14 3.60 -3.38
C TYR A 45 7.26 4.75 -3.88
N GLU A 46 6.84 4.66 -5.14
CA GLU A 46 6.04 5.70 -5.77
C GLU A 46 4.64 5.78 -5.11
N PRO A 47 4.22 6.95 -4.61
CA PRO A 47 2.89 7.12 -4.04
C PRO A 47 1.80 7.10 -5.11
N VAL A 48 0.69 6.42 -4.81
CA VAL A 48 -0.52 6.44 -5.65
C VAL A 48 -1.60 7.23 -4.91
N GLU A 49 -1.79 8.50 -5.27
CA GLU A 49 -2.66 9.46 -4.56
C GLU A 49 -3.94 9.83 -5.35
N ASP A 50 -4.41 8.92 -6.20
CA ASP A 50 -5.64 9.11 -6.97
C ASP A 50 -6.90 8.87 -6.11
N LEU A 51 -7.86 9.80 -6.14
CA LEU A 51 -9.07 9.74 -5.33
C LEU A 51 -10.01 8.59 -5.69
N HIS A 52 -10.07 8.19 -6.98
CA HIS A 52 -10.88 7.04 -7.40
C HIS A 52 -10.28 5.73 -6.89
N ILE A 53 -8.95 5.61 -6.91
CA ILE A 53 -8.24 4.46 -6.35
C ILE A 53 -8.44 4.39 -4.83
N HIS A 54 -8.38 5.52 -4.12
CA HIS A 54 -8.69 5.55 -2.69
C HIS A 54 -10.11 5.14 -2.37
N LYS A 55 -11.08 5.62 -3.16
CA LYS A 55 -12.48 5.21 -3.01
C LYS A 55 -12.64 3.71 -3.24
N PHE A 56 -12.01 3.15 -4.28
CA PHE A 56 -12.02 1.71 -4.53
C PHE A 56 -11.54 0.92 -3.32
N VAL A 57 -10.42 1.33 -2.70
CA VAL A 57 -9.86 0.68 -1.50
C VAL A 57 -10.82 0.74 -0.32
N GLN A 58 -11.45 1.88 -0.07
CA GLN A 58 -12.41 2.05 1.02
C GLN A 58 -13.65 1.18 0.82
N ASP A 59 -14.19 1.16 -0.39
CA ASP A 59 -15.37 0.36 -0.74
C ASP A 59 -15.04 -1.15 -0.64
N ALA A 60 -13.89 -1.57 -1.17
CA ALA A 60 -13.41 -2.96 -1.09
C ALA A 60 -13.18 -3.41 0.35
N PHE A 61 -12.60 -2.55 1.19
CA PHE A 61 -12.36 -2.89 2.58
C PHE A 61 -13.67 -3.00 3.36
N ALA A 62 -14.62 -2.08 3.13
CA ALA A 62 -15.94 -2.15 3.74
C ALA A 62 -16.68 -3.45 3.34
N GLU A 63 -16.59 -3.84 2.07
CA GLU A 63 -17.18 -5.06 1.56
C GLU A 63 -16.52 -6.32 2.17
N ALA A 64 -15.19 -6.35 2.25
CA ALA A 64 -14.45 -7.40 2.93
C ALA A 64 -14.88 -7.53 4.40
N GLN A 65 -15.05 -6.40 5.10
CA GLN A 65 -15.52 -6.39 6.49
C GLN A 65 -16.95 -6.92 6.63
N GLN A 66 -17.82 -6.58 5.68
CA GLN A 66 -19.21 -7.05 5.66
C GLN A 66 -19.29 -8.56 5.50
N TYR A 67 -18.51 -9.16 4.59
CA TYR A 67 -18.60 -10.58 4.30
C TYR A 67 -17.75 -11.45 5.23
N TYR A 68 -16.52 -11.03 5.55
CA TYR A 68 -15.55 -11.86 6.25
C TYR A 68 -15.38 -11.50 7.74
N GLY A 69 -16.04 -10.43 8.18
CA GLY A 69 -16.02 -9.93 9.55
C GLY A 69 -15.13 -8.70 9.70
N LYS A 70 -15.29 -7.99 10.82
CA LYS A 70 -14.50 -6.79 11.12
C LYS A 70 -13.02 -7.11 11.17
N SER A 71 -12.20 -6.13 10.75
CA SER A 71 -10.76 -6.19 10.98
C SER A 71 -10.45 -6.32 12.48
N GLU A 72 -9.37 -7.03 12.79
CA GLU A 72 -8.91 -7.23 14.17
C GLU A 72 -8.41 -5.95 14.84
N PHE A 73 -8.15 -4.90 14.06
CA PHE A 73 -7.73 -3.59 14.51
C PHE A 73 -8.50 -2.50 13.75
N SER A 74 -8.46 -1.28 14.27
CA SER A 74 -9.07 -0.14 13.55
C SER A 74 -8.12 0.27 12.43
N VAL A 75 -8.65 0.53 11.23
CA VAL A 75 -7.89 1.12 10.13
C VAL A 75 -8.43 2.53 9.94
N HIS A 76 -7.59 3.54 10.17
CA HIS A 76 -7.97 4.95 10.07
C HIS A 76 -7.51 5.57 8.75
N ASP A 77 -6.34 5.20 8.25
CA ASP A 77 -5.82 5.67 6.97
C ASP A 77 -5.18 4.53 6.19
N ILE A 78 -5.30 4.60 4.87
CA ILE A 78 -4.71 3.64 3.94
C ILE A 78 -3.96 4.44 2.88
N HIS A 79 -2.65 4.20 2.82
CA HIS A 79 -1.78 4.72 1.77
C HIS A 79 -1.52 3.63 0.75
N ILE A 80 -1.30 4.04 -0.49
CA ILE A 80 -1.08 3.12 -1.60
C ILE A 80 0.28 3.46 -2.21
N ARG A 81 1.05 2.42 -2.49
CA ARG A 81 2.38 2.50 -3.08
C ARG A 81 2.46 1.59 -4.28
N GLN A 82 2.89 2.13 -5.41
CA GLN A 82 3.38 1.29 -6.48
C GLN A 82 4.81 0.89 -6.13
N SER A 83 5.09 -0.41 -6.18
CA SER A 83 6.39 -0.99 -5.83
C SER A 83 7.45 -0.78 -6.90
N VAL A 84 7.58 0.46 -7.37
CA VAL A 84 8.65 1.00 -8.22
C VAL A 84 9.33 2.12 -7.45
N PHE A 85 10.59 2.41 -7.79
CA PHE A 85 11.30 3.50 -7.14
C PHE A 85 10.58 4.83 -7.30
N ARG A 86 10.45 5.55 -6.19
CA ARG A 86 9.92 6.90 -6.18
C ARG A 86 10.75 7.80 -7.09
N LYS A 87 10.09 8.46 -8.05
CA LYS A 87 10.75 9.32 -9.04
C LYS A 87 11.34 10.56 -8.36
N ASP A 88 10.49 11.26 -7.62
CA ASP A 88 10.82 12.52 -6.96
C ASP A 88 10.81 12.34 -5.44
N ARG A 89 11.96 11.93 -4.91
CA ARG A 89 12.14 11.65 -3.47
C ARG A 89 12.07 12.87 -2.56
N PHE A 90 12.08 14.09 -3.13
CA PHE A 90 11.99 15.33 -2.37
C PHE A 90 10.54 15.78 -2.19
N LEU A 91 9.62 15.31 -3.03
CA LEU A 91 8.21 15.61 -2.84
C LEU A 91 7.67 14.82 -1.65
N LEU A 92 6.59 15.32 -1.08
CA LEU A 92 5.81 14.69 -0.02
C LEU A 92 4.67 13.87 -0.60
N SER A 93 4.28 12.84 0.14
CA SER A 93 3.04 12.09 -0.01
C SER A 93 2.25 12.17 1.29
N ARG A 94 0.99 11.68 1.32
CA ARG A 94 0.22 11.71 2.58
C ARG A 94 0.87 10.88 3.69
N ALA A 95 1.55 9.78 3.35
CA ALA A 95 2.22 8.95 4.34
C ALA A 95 3.51 9.58 4.89
N ASP A 96 4.05 10.62 4.23
CA ASP A 96 5.22 11.35 4.72
C ASP A 96 4.87 12.33 5.86
N ILE A 97 3.58 12.54 6.14
CA ILE A 97 3.08 13.43 7.19
C ILE A 97 2.45 12.57 8.31
N SER A 98 3.13 12.48 9.46
CA SER A 98 2.70 11.65 10.59
C SER A 98 1.59 12.29 11.42
N ASN A 99 1.48 13.63 11.40
CA ASN A 99 0.46 14.38 12.15
C ASN A 99 0.04 15.66 11.42
N PHE A 100 -1.01 15.56 10.61
CA PHE A 100 -1.55 16.70 9.87
C PHE A 100 -2.06 17.84 10.78
N SER A 101 -2.65 17.52 11.93
CA SER A 101 -3.21 18.54 12.83
C SER A 101 -2.10 19.40 13.41
N GLU A 102 -1.04 18.78 13.91
CA GLU A 102 0.06 19.50 14.56
C GLU A 102 0.94 20.26 13.55
N LEU A 103 1.24 19.64 12.41
CA LEU A 103 1.86 20.35 11.28
C LEU A 103 1.05 21.60 10.92
N SER A 104 -0.28 21.47 10.85
CA SER A 104 -1.14 22.59 10.49
C SER A 104 -1.22 23.65 11.58
N ARG A 105 -1.16 23.27 12.87
CA ARG A 105 -1.10 24.24 13.99
C ARG A 105 0.18 25.05 13.92
N GLN A 106 1.31 24.42 13.65
CA GLN A 106 2.58 25.12 13.55
C GLN A 106 2.56 26.12 12.39
N ILE A 107 2.05 25.72 11.21
CA ILE A 107 1.89 26.62 10.07
C ILE A 107 0.87 27.75 10.35
N PHE A 108 -0.22 27.47 11.07
CA PHE A 108 -1.33 28.42 11.21
C PHE A 108 -1.18 29.39 12.39
N PHE A 109 -0.64 28.96 13.53
CA PHE A 109 -0.62 29.74 14.78
C PHE A 109 0.72 30.40 15.08
N ASN A 110 1.82 29.94 14.47
CA ASN A 110 3.13 30.55 14.68
C ASN A 110 3.29 31.75 13.73
N LYS A 111 2.85 32.93 14.17
CA LYS A 111 2.79 34.17 13.37
C LYS A 111 3.51 35.29 14.10
N ASP A 112 4.83 35.33 13.96
CA ASP A 112 5.69 36.34 14.59
C ASP A 112 6.95 36.56 13.71
N ASP A 113 6.76 36.98 12.45
CA ASP A 113 7.83 37.13 11.45
C ASP A 113 8.68 35.85 11.34
N SER A 114 8.01 34.71 11.43
CA SER A 114 8.65 33.40 11.47
C SER A 114 8.66 32.76 10.08
N PRO A 115 9.52 31.76 9.85
CA PRO A 115 9.55 31.05 8.58
C PRO A 115 8.18 30.40 8.21
N GLU A 116 7.32 30.15 9.19
CA GLU A 116 5.96 29.66 8.98
C GLU A 116 5.02 30.70 8.33
N ASP A 117 5.24 32.00 8.54
CA ASP A 117 4.46 33.05 7.87
C ASP A 117 4.75 33.05 6.36
N LEU A 118 6.02 32.87 5.97
CA LEU A 118 6.40 32.72 4.55
C LEU A 118 5.73 31.50 3.92
N ILE A 119 5.73 30.37 4.63
CA ILE A 119 5.03 29.16 4.15
C ILE A 119 3.54 29.47 3.99
N TRP A 120 2.90 30.02 5.02
CA TRP A 120 1.47 30.32 5.03
C TRP A 120 1.06 31.23 3.87
N ASP A 121 1.82 32.29 3.61
CA ASP A 121 1.52 33.27 2.57
C ASP A 121 1.71 32.71 1.16
N ALA A 122 2.67 31.80 0.99
CA ALA A 122 2.91 31.11 -0.27
C ALA A 122 1.85 30.01 -0.58
N LEU A 123 1.07 29.58 0.41
CA LEU A 123 0.00 28.59 0.20
C LEU A 123 -1.21 29.19 -0.54
N THR A 124 -1.78 28.40 -1.44
CA THR A 124 -3.05 28.72 -2.10
C THR A 124 -4.18 28.87 -1.07
N ALA A 125 -5.23 29.64 -1.42
CA ALA A 125 -6.37 29.84 -0.52
C ALA A 125 -7.06 28.53 -0.11
N GLU A 126 -7.15 27.59 -1.05
CA GLU A 126 -7.70 26.25 -0.81
C GLU A 126 -6.87 25.47 0.22
N THR A 127 -5.54 25.46 0.04
CA THR A 127 -4.64 24.80 0.98
C THR A 127 -4.68 25.43 2.37
N ARG A 128 -4.69 26.77 2.44
CA ARG A 128 -4.83 27.51 3.70
C ARG A 128 -6.12 27.16 4.43
N ASN A 129 -7.22 26.93 3.72
CA ASN A 129 -8.47 26.49 4.33
C ASN A 129 -8.33 25.10 4.96
N CYS A 130 -7.73 24.13 4.28
CA CYS A 130 -7.47 22.79 4.83
C CYS A 130 -6.53 22.84 6.04
N VAL A 131 -5.42 23.60 5.95
CA VAL A 131 -4.50 23.80 7.08
C VAL A 131 -5.23 24.42 8.27
N LYS A 132 -6.03 25.48 8.05
CA LYS A 132 -6.81 26.11 9.12
C LYS A 132 -7.79 25.12 9.78
N GLN A 133 -8.50 24.32 9.00
CA GLN A 133 -9.42 23.31 9.54
C GLN A 133 -8.68 22.29 10.43
N ALA A 134 -7.56 21.76 9.95
CA ALA A 134 -6.74 20.80 10.71
C ALA A 134 -6.14 21.41 11.99
N ALA A 135 -5.68 22.67 11.92
CA ALA A 135 -5.14 23.40 13.06
C ALA A 135 -6.18 23.57 14.17
N LEU A 136 -7.44 23.81 13.79
CA LEU A 136 -8.59 23.94 14.69
C LEU A 136 -9.12 22.59 15.20
N GLY A 137 -8.44 21.48 14.88
CA GLY A 137 -8.78 20.14 15.37
C GLY A 137 -9.82 19.40 14.52
N THR A 138 -10.19 19.92 13.35
CA THR A 138 -11.04 19.20 12.40
C THR A 138 -10.21 18.09 11.73
N GLU A 139 -10.71 16.85 11.77
CA GLU A 139 -10.09 15.75 11.04
C GLU A 139 -10.22 15.96 9.52
N LEU A 140 -9.09 15.92 8.81
CA LEU A 140 -9.08 16.07 7.37
C LEU A 140 -9.49 14.78 6.67
N SER A 141 -10.38 14.91 5.68
CA SER A 141 -10.65 13.84 4.71
C SER A 141 -9.41 13.53 3.88
N VAL A 142 -9.44 12.43 3.11
CA VAL A 142 -8.36 12.09 2.16
C VAL A 142 -8.08 13.25 1.20
N THR A 143 -9.13 13.88 0.66
CA THR A 143 -9.00 15.06 -0.21
C THR A 143 -8.36 16.25 0.52
N GLY A 144 -8.75 16.52 1.77
CA GLY A 144 -8.16 17.58 2.57
C GLY A 144 -6.67 17.35 2.86
N LYS A 145 -6.29 16.11 3.21
CA LYS A 145 -4.89 15.71 3.39
C LYS A 145 -4.10 15.87 2.08
N GLN A 146 -4.68 15.42 0.96
CA GLN A 146 -4.07 15.56 -0.37
C GLN A 146 -3.83 17.02 -0.73
N GLN A 147 -4.80 17.90 -0.45
CA GLN A 147 -4.67 19.33 -0.72
C GLN A 147 -3.50 19.96 0.06
N VAL A 148 -3.32 19.59 1.33
CA VAL A 148 -2.17 20.02 2.14
C VAL A 148 -0.86 19.56 1.51
N VAL A 149 -0.75 18.27 1.13
CA VAL A 149 0.44 17.73 0.47
C VAL A 149 0.74 18.44 -0.85
N THR A 150 -0.27 18.64 -1.70
CA THR A 150 -0.13 19.33 -2.98
C THR A 150 0.36 20.77 -2.80
N GLY A 151 -0.18 21.50 -1.83
CA GLY A 151 0.28 22.86 -1.55
C GLY A 151 1.73 22.89 -1.07
N LEU A 152 2.13 22.00 -0.16
CA LEU A 152 3.53 21.88 0.28
C LEU A 152 4.47 21.49 -0.87
N ASN A 153 4.07 20.57 -1.75
CA ASN A 153 4.86 20.19 -2.93
C ASN A 153 5.00 21.35 -3.91
N THR A 154 3.96 22.15 -4.09
CA THR A 154 4.03 23.38 -4.90
C THR A 154 5.08 24.34 -4.35
N LEU A 155 5.23 24.43 -3.01
CA LEU A 155 6.31 25.21 -2.40
C LEU A 155 7.69 24.60 -2.67
N ILE A 156 7.84 23.29 -2.52
CA ILE A 156 9.10 22.55 -2.77
C ILE A 156 9.59 22.78 -4.21
N GLU A 157 8.68 22.84 -5.17
CA GLU A 157 8.98 23.06 -6.59
C GLU A 157 9.07 24.56 -6.96
N SER A 158 8.68 25.47 -6.06
CA SER A 158 8.61 26.90 -6.34
C SER A 158 9.98 27.58 -6.23
N TYR A 159 10.48 28.04 -7.37
CA TYR A 159 11.70 28.85 -7.41
C TYR A 159 11.54 30.19 -6.67
N ALA A 160 10.39 30.85 -6.82
CA ALA A 160 10.13 32.11 -6.13
C ALA A 160 10.21 31.92 -4.60
N PHE A 161 9.60 30.84 -4.10
CA PHE A 161 9.63 30.53 -2.67
C PHE A 161 11.05 30.22 -2.17
N TYR A 162 11.86 29.51 -2.97
CA TYR A 162 13.27 29.30 -2.65
C TYR A 162 14.03 30.63 -2.49
N GLN A 163 13.80 31.60 -3.38
CA GLN A 163 14.45 32.92 -3.30
C GLN A 163 14.04 33.67 -2.03
N ASP A 164 12.73 33.73 -1.75
CA ASP A 164 12.20 34.38 -0.56
C ASP A 164 12.81 33.76 0.71
N LEU A 165 12.90 32.43 0.76
CA LEU A 165 13.48 31.71 1.88
C LEU A 165 14.97 32.01 2.09
N VAL A 166 15.77 32.06 1.02
CA VAL A 166 17.21 32.41 1.13
C VAL A 166 17.40 33.85 1.59
N LEU A 167 16.57 34.78 1.11
CA LEU A 167 16.61 36.17 1.54
C LEU A 167 16.26 36.30 3.03
N PHE A 168 15.22 35.60 3.47
CA PHE A 168 14.81 35.49 4.88
C PHE A 168 15.95 34.96 5.76
N GLU A 169 16.51 33.79 5.45
CA GLU A 169 17.58 33.17 6.26
C GLU A 169 18.88 34.00 6.29
N SER A 170 19.11 34.84 5.28
CA SER A 170 20.26 35.76 5.24
C SER A 170 20.05 37.08 6.00
N GLY A 171 18.83 37.34 6.50
CA GLY A 171 18.46 38.61 7.14
C GLY A 171 18.49 39.81 6.17
N LYS A 172 18.32 39.56 4.86
CA LYS A 172 18.37 40.57 3.79
C LYS A 172 17.01 40.90 3.20
N GLU A 173 15.92 40.63 3.90
CA GLU A 173 14.57 40.97 3.46
C GLU A 173 14.49 42.42 2.98
N GLY A 174 13.92 42.62 1.79
CA GLY A 174 13.71 43.95 1.20
C GLY A 174 14.92 44.61 0.53
N ARG A 175 16.07 43.91 0.37
CA ARG A 175 17.19 44.42 -0.46
C ARG A 175 17.08 43.90 -1.89
N GLU A 176 17.01 44.80 -2.87
CA GLU A 176 16.93 44.51 -4.32
C GLU A 176 18.19 43.83 -4.93
N GLU A 177 19.09 43.23 -4.15
CA GLU A 177 20.39 42.78 -4.64
C GLU A 177 20.50 41.26 -4.92
N GLU A 178 20.94 40.98 -6.14
CA GLU A 178 21.40 39.71 -6.72
C GLU A 178 20.45 38.51 -6.61
N ILE A 179 19.53 38.43 -7.59
CA ILE A 179 18.91 37.17 -8.02
C ILE A 179 20.03 36.13 -8.19
N LEU A 180 20.04 35.11 -7.33
CA LEU A 180 20.98 34.00 -7.45
C LEU A 180 20.91 33.42 -8.88
N PRO A 181 22.05 33.15 -9.53
CA PRO A 181 22.06 32.69 -10.91
C PRO A 181 21.38 31.32 -11.05
N LEU A 182 20.59 31.14 -12.13
CA LEU A 182 19.86 29.90 -12.45
C LEU A 182 20.76 28.64 -12.49
N SER A 183 22.08 28.79 -12.61
CA SER A 183 23.04 27.68 -12.55
C SER A 183 23.20 27.06 -11.15
N GLU A 184 22.78 27.75 -10.08
CA GLU A 184 22.79 27.24 -8.71
C GLU A 184 21.48 26.50 -8.32
N LEU A 185 20.55 26.36 -9.27
CA LEU A 185 19.21 25.78 -9.04
C LEU A 185 19.17 24.28 -8.84
N SER A 186 20.21 23.56 -9.24
CA SER A 186 20.23 22.11 -9.08
C SER A 186 20.21 21.76 -7.59
N GLY A 187 19.02 21.41 -7.08
CA GLY A 187 18.80 21.07 -5.68
C GLY A 187 17.97 22.07 -4.87
N SER A 188 17.27 23.04 -5.48
CA SER A 188 16.31 23.90 -4.77
C SER A 188 15.24 23.08 -4.03
N GLU A 189 14.69 22.04 -4.67
CA GLU A 189 13.74 21.12 -4.04
C GLU A 189 14.33 20.46 -2.79
N LYS A 190 15.59 20.01 -2.87
CA LYS A 190 16.30 19.43 -1.73
C LYS A 190 16.49 20.46 -0.62
N TYR A 191 16.81 21.71 -0.97
CA TYR A 191 16.97 22.79 -0.02
C TYR A 191 15.67 23.08 0.71
N ILE A 192 14.59 23.34 -0.02
CA ILE A 192 13.27 23.62 0.54
C ILE A 192 12.79 22.41 1.36
N ARG A 193 12.97 21.19 0.86
CA ARG A 193 12.57 19.99 1.58
C ARG A 193 13.33 19.80 2.89
N ASN A 194 14.64 20.07 2.91
CA ASN A 194 15.46 20.06 4.13
C ASN A 194 15.00 21.14 5.11
N PHE A 195 14.69 22.34 4.60
CA PHE A 195 14.16 23.43 5.42
C PHE A 195 12.83 23.00 6.08
N LEU A 196 11.90 22.42 5.34
CA LEU A 196 10.65 21.87 5.87
C LEU A 196 10.91 20.75 6.89
N ASP A 197 11.83 19.82 6.61
CA ASP A 197 12.20 18.75 7.55
C ASP A 197 12.73 19.30 8.88
N ASN A 198 13.55 20.35 8.84
CA ASN A 198 14.11 20.94 10.06
C ASN A 198 13.04 21.66 10.88
N HIS A 199 12.08 22.34 10.23
CA HIS A 199 11.03 23.09 10.92
C HIS A 199 9.90 22.20 11.40
N PHE A 200 9.63 21.09 10.72
CA PHE A 200 8.53 20.17 11.02
C PHE A 200 9.02 18.76 11.38
N LEU A 201 10.21 18.64 11.98
CA LEU A 201 10.93 17.37 12.23
C LEU A 201 10.10 16.30 12.94
N HIS A 202 9.13 16.70 13.76
CA HIS A 202 8.27 15.78 14.51
C HIS A 202 7.03 15.30 13.73
N PHE A 203 6.74 15.94 12.59
CA PHE A 203 5.50 15.72 11.83
C PHE A 203 5.77 15.26 10.39
N LEU A 204 6.98 15.50 9.88
CA LEU A 204 7.44 15.01 8.58
C LEU A 204 8.40 13.86 8.76
N LEU A 205 8.22 12.82 7.96
CA LEU A 205 9.23 11.78 7.82
C LEU A 205 10.44 12.37 7.05
N PRO A 206 11.68 12.06 7.46
CA PRO A 206 12.87 12.62 6.82
C PRO A 206 12.96 12.19 5.36
N ILE A 207 13.70 12.95 4.54
CA ILE A 207 14.00 12.54 3.16
C ILE A 207 14.58 11.12 3.14
N PRO A 208 14.03 10.19 2.35
CA PRO A 208 14.55 8.84 2.25
C PRO A 208 15.98 8.85 1.70
N GLN A 209 16.86 8.16 2.42
CA GLN A 209 18.23 7.93 1.93
C GLN A 209 18.20 7.10 0.66
N LYS A 210 19.15 7.31 -0.26
CA LYS A 210 19.27 6.43 -1.44
C LYS A 210 19.61 5.03 -0.97
N ARG A 211 18.64 4.13 -1.00
CA ARG A 211 18.80 2.70 -0.72
C ARG A 211 18.21 1.91 -1.87
N TYR A 212 18.77 0.74 -2.13
CA TYR A 212 18.18 -0.22 -3.04
C TYR A 212 16.97 -0.84 -2.34
N ALA A 213 15.78 -0.45 -2.78
CA ALA A 213 14.52 -1.12 -2.48
C ALA A 213 14.28 -2.22 -3.53
N LEU A 214 13.37 -3.15 -3.22
CA LEU A 214 13.01 -4.22 -4.15
C LEU A 214 11.82 -3.77 -4.98
N GLU A 215 11.92 -3.84 -6.30
CA GLU A 215 10.76 -3.59 -7.16
C GLU A 215 9.82 -4.80 -7.19
N GLY A 216 8.54 -4.55 -7.48
CA GLY A 216 7.54 -5.59 -7.71
C GLY A 216 7.02 -6.28 -6.44
N VAL A 217 7.03 -5.59 -5.31
CA VAL A 217 6.54 -6.11 -4.02
C VAL A 217 5.02 -5.96 -3.93
N GLU A 218 4.36 -6.97 -3.38
CA GLU A 218 2.94 -6.97 -3.04
C GLU A 218 2.84 -7.31 -1.55
N VAL A 219 2.37 -6.35 -0.76
CA VAL A 219 2.26 -6.50 0.71
C VAL A 219 1.34 -5.45 1.32
N CYS A 220 0.74 -5.80 2.45
CA CYS A 220 0.11 -4.87 3.38
C CYS A 220 1.00 -4.65 4.62
N GLU A 221 1.37 -3.40 4.89
CA GLU A 221 2.15 -2.99 6.06
C GLU A 221 1.29 -2.16 7.01
N CYS A 222 1.28 -2.51 8.30
CA CYS A 222 0.71 -1.65 9.33
C CYS A 222 1.85 -0.86 10.01
N LEU A 223 1.96 0.45 9.74
CA LEU A 223 3.08 1.28 10.20
C LEU A 223 3.14 1.43 11.72
N SER A 224 1.98 1.50 12.36
CA SER A 224 1.86 1.61 13.79
C SER A 224 0.48 1.16 14.22
N PRO A 225 0.36 0.08 15.00
CA PRO A 225 -0.89 -0.31 15.63
C PRO A 225 -1.50 0.78 16.52
N ALA A 226 -0.70 1.77 16.96
CA ALA A 226 -1.19 2.90 17.74
C ALA A 226 -1.86 3.98 16.89
N ASN A 227 -1.44 4.13 15.62
CA ASN A 227 -1.92 5.17 14.72
C ASN A 227 -2.88 4.63 13.65
N ASN A 228 -3.06 3.30 13.56
CA ASN A 228 -4.02 2.65 12.66
C ASN A 228 -3.85 3.05 11.18
N VAL A 229 -2.60 3.29 10.77
CA VAL A 229 -2.23 3.62 9.39
C VAL A 229 -1.66 2.38 8.70
N CYS A 230 -2.23 2.04 7.56
CA CYS A 230 -1.78 0.94 6.72
C CYS A 230 -1.26 1.41 5.38
N ILE A 231 -0.37 0.63 4.79
CA ILE A 231 0.19 0.85 3.45
C ILE A 231 -0.03 -0.41 2.62
N LEU A 232 -0.65 -0.23 1.47
CA LEU A 232 -0.80 -1.28 0.48
C LEU A 232 0.23 -1.05 -0.62
N TYR A 233 1.03 -2.07 -0.88
CA TYR A 233 2.02 -2.08 -1.94
C TYR A 233 1.51 -2.95 -3.08
N VAL A 234 1.53 -2.42 -4.30
CA VAL A 234 1.11 -3.11 -5.52
C VAL A 234 2.22 -3.05 -6.56
N SER A 235 2.45 -4.15 -7.27
CA SER A 235 3.50 -4.20 -8.29
C SER A 235 3.06 -3.56 -9.61
N ALA A 236 1.78 -3.73 -9.96
CA ALA A 236 1.18 -3.16 -11.16
C ALA A 236 1.10 -1.63 -11.09
N GLU A 237 1.21 -0.97 -12.25
CA GLU A 237 0.93 0.46 -12.38
C GLU A 237 -0.59 0.71 -12.50
N PRO A 238 -1.12 1.89 -12.10
CA PRO A 238 -2.55 2.19 -12.16
C PRO A 238 -3.25 1.97 -13.52
N GLY A 239 -2.51 2.04 -14.63
CA GLY A 239 -3.04 1.77 -15.97
C GLY A 239 -3.08 0.28 -16.38
N SER A 240 -2.49 -0.61 -15.57
CA SER A 240 -2.43 -2.05 -15.85
C SER A 240 -3.77 -2.73 -15.58
N PRO A 241 -4.20 -3.71 -16.39
CA PRO A 241 -5.38 -4.53 -16.10
C PRO A 241 -5.27 -5.32 -14.78
N ASP A 242 -4.05 -5.53 -14.27
CA ASP A 242 -3.80 -6.27 -13.02
C ASP A 242 -3.84 -5.38 -11.77
N PHE A 243 -3.90 -4.05 -11.92
CA PHE A 243 -3.80 -3.10 -10.81
C PHE A 243 -4.93 -3.25 -9.78
N PHE A 244 -6.18 -3.09 -10.20
CA PHE A 244 -7.33 -3.21 -9.30
C PHE A 244 -7.48 -4.63 -8.72
N PRO A 245 -7.26 -5.72 -9.49
CA PRO A 245 -7.13 -7.07 -8.94
C PRO A 245 -6.11 -7.20 -7.81
N GLN A 246 -4.87 -6.75 -8.00
CA GLN A 246 -3.83 -6.77 -6.96
C GLN A 246 -4.23 -5.92 -5.77
N LEU A 247 -4.80 -4.73 -6.02
CA LEU A 247 -5.22 -3.84 -4.95
C LEU A 247 -6.33 -4.45 -4.10
N ALA A 248 -7.32 -5.10 -4.71
CA ALA A 248 -8.39 -5.80 -3.97
C ALA A 248 -7.84 -6.98 -3.15
N HIS A 249 -6.84 -7.69 -3.68
CA HIS A 249 -6.13 -8.73 -2.93
C HIS A 249 -5.48 -8.14 -1.66
N GLU A 250 -4.68 -7.08 -1.81
CA GLU A 250 -3.99 -6.44 -0.68
C GLU A 250 -4.93 -5.78 0.33
N VAL A 251 -6.06 -5.25 -0.13
CA VAL A 251 -7.12 -4.73 0.74
C VAL A 251 -7.65 -5.81 1.68
N PHE A 252 -7.78 -7.05 1.23
CA PHE A 252 -8.27 -8.14 2.07
C PHE A 252 -7.36 -8.40 3.27
N HIS A 253 -6.03 -8.27 3.09
CA HIS A 253 -5.06 -8.44 4.17
C HIS A 253 -5.26 -7.44 5.32
N LEU A 254 -5.93 -6.30 5.09
CA LEU A 254 -6.29 -5.36 6.16
C LEU A 254 -7.22 -5.96 7.23
N LEU A 255 -7.87 -7.09 6.98
CA LEU A 255 -8.66 -7.79 7.99
C LEU A 255 -7.78 -8.41 9.09
N SER A 256 -6.61 -8.93 8.72
CA SER A 256 -5.61 -9.50 9.63
C SER A 256 -4.23 -9.55 8.95
N PRO A 257 -3.45 -8.44 8.98
CA PRO A 257 -2.14 -8.33 8.32
C PRO A 257 -1.10 -9.31 8.83
N GLN A 258 -1.32 -9.89 10.02
CA GLN A 258 -0.45 -10.90 10.60
C GLN A 258 -0.78 -12.32 10.12
N SER A 259 -1.81 -12.52 9.28
CA SER A 259 -2.19 -13.84 8.78
C SER A 259 -1.33 -14.30 7.61
N PHE A 260 -0.26 -15.02 7.92
CA PHE A 260 0.65 -15.60 6.94
C PHE A 260 0.27 -17.06 6.67
N ASP A 261 -0.83 -17.27 5.93
CA ASP A 261 -1.39 -18.61 5.71
C ASP A 261 -1.89 -18.78 4.27
N TRP A 262 -1.61 -19.94 3.65
CA TRP A 262 -2.06 -20.24 2.29
C TRP A 262 -3.58 -20.25 2.15
N TYR A 263 -4.36 -20.53 3.20
CA TYR A 263 -5.82 -20.34 3.15
C TYR A 263 -6.20 -18.88 2.98
N VAL A 264 -5.47 -17.95 3.62
CA VAL A 264 -5.73 -16.51 3.54
C VAL A 264 -5.33 -15.97 2.18
N GLU A 265 -4.14 -16.32 1.68
CA GLU A 265 -3.68 -15.90 0.34
C GLU A 265 -4.64 -16.35 -0.78
N GLY A 266 -5.16 -17.59 -0.67
CA GLY A 266 -6.18 -18.09 -1.58
C GLY A 266 -7.48 -17.31 -1.45
N LEU A 267 -7.89 -16.98 -0.22
CA LEU A 267 -9.12 -16.23 0.04
C LEU A 267 -9.03 -14.77 -0.44
N CYS A 268 -7.88 -14.12 -0.30
CA CYS A 268 -7.61 -12.79 -0.85
C CYS A 268 -7.86 -12.77 -2.36
N ASN A 269 -7.37 -13.78 -3.08
CA ASN A 269 -7.59 -13.90 -4.52
C ASN A 269 -9.06 -14.20 -4.88
N VAL A 270 -9.74 -15.03 -4.11
CA VAL A 270 -11.19 -15.28 -4.30
C VAL A 270 -12.00 -14.00 -4.06
N PHE A 271 -11.67 -13.24 -3.01
CA PHE A 271 -12.30 -11.94 -2.77
C PHE A 271 -12.04 -10.96 -3.91
N ALA A 272 -10.79 -10.84 -4.35
CA ALA A 272 -10.43 -9.95 -5.45
C ALA A 272 -11.16 -10.31 -6.76
N GLU A 273 -11.29 -11.59 -7.09
CA GLU A 273 -12.08 -12.07 -8.22
C GLU A 273 -13.54 -11.61 -8.12
N GLU A 274 -14.20 -11.90 -6.98
CA GLU A 274 -15.62 -11.59 -6.79
C GLU A 274 -15.87 -10.08 -6.77
N TYR A 275 -15.01 -9.31 -6.09
CA TYR A 275 -15.10 -7.86 -6.02
C TYR A 275 -14.92 -7.23 -7.41
N CYS A 276 -13.87 -7.62 -8.15
CA CYS A 276 -13.65 -7.12 -9.49
C CYS A 276 -14.84 -7.45 -10.43
N ALA A 277 -15.39 -8.66 -10.35
CA ALA A 277 -16.56 -9.05 -11.14
C ALA A 277 -17.80 -8.18 -10.85
N GLN A 278 -18.03 -7.83 -9.58
CA GLN A 278 -19.17 -6.99 -9.17
C GLN A 278 -18.99 -5.51 -9.57
N HIS A 279 -17.76 -5.01 -9.56
CA HIS A 279 -17.45 -3.59 -9.79
C HIS A 279 -16.92 -3.28 -11.19
N GLY A 280 -17.02 -4.24 -12.13
CA GLY A 280 -16.68 -4.05 -13.54
C GLY A 280 -15.17 -3.96 -13.82
N CYS A 281 -14.32 -4.44 -12.92
CA CYS A 281 -12.88 -4.55 -13.13
C CYS A 281 -12.55 -5.90 -13.80
N SER A 282 -11.60 -5.91 -14.73
CA SER A 282 -11.20 -7.17 -15.39
C SER A 282 -10.33 -8.02 -14.46
N TRP A 283 -10.67 -9.30 -14.31
CA TRP A 283 -9.87 -10.32 -13.62
C TRP A 283 -9.14 -11.27 -14.59
N GLN A 284 -9.32 -11.09 -15.89
CA GLN A 284 -8.94 -12.10 -16.90
C GLN A 284 -7.43 -12.34 -16.97
N SER A 285 -6.63 -11.27 -16.89
CA SER A 285 -5.17 -11.36 -16.96
C SER A 285 -4.60 -12.11 -15.74
N VAL A 286 -5.06 -11.77 -14.53
CA VAL A 286 -4.72 -12.49 -13.30
C VAL A 286 -5.13 -13.95 -13.37
N LEU A 287 -6.37 -14.25 -13.79
CA LEU A 287 -6.86 -15.62 -13.93
C LEU A 287 -6.02 -16.45 -14.90
N ALA A 288 -5.65 -15.89 -16.05
CA ALA A 288 -4.77 -16.56 -17.02
C ALA A 288 -3.39 -16.88 -16.39
N GLY A 289 -2.84 -15.94 -15.63
CA GLY A 289 -1.59 -16.13 -14.87
C GLY A 289 -1.69 -17.25 -13.83
N LEU A 290 -2.78 -17.29 -13.06
CA LEU A 290 -3.04 -18.35 -12.07
C LEU A 290 -3.19 -19.71 -12.74
N HIS A 291 -3.92 -19.81 -13.85
CA HIS A 291 -4.04 -21.05 -14.61
C HIS A 291 -2.71 -21.56 -15.14
N ALA A 292 -1.88 -20.68 -15.70
CA ALA A 292 -0.57 -21.04 -16.24
C ALA A 292 0.37 -21.64 -15.16
N ARG A 293 0.13 -21.33 -13.89
CA ARG A 293 0.97 -21.76 -12.76
C ARG A 293 0.25 -22.66 -11.74
N LYS A 294 -0.94 -23.17 -12.07
CA LYS A 294 -1.85 -23.91 -11.17
C LYS A 294 -1.20 -25.07 -10.40
N THR A 295 -0.13 -25.67 -10.91
CA THR A 295 0.53 -26.84 -10.31
C THR A 295 1.92 -26.54 -9.73
N THR A 296 2.48 -25.36 -10.00
CA THR A 296 3.88 -25.03 -9.69
C THR A 296 4.03 -23.83 -8.77
N ASP A 297 3.00 -22.99 -8.65
CA ASP A 297 3.02 -21.77 -7.86
C ASP A 297 2.05 -21.89 -6.68
N PRO A 298 2.51 -21.71 -5.43
CA PRO A 298 1.67 -21.89 -4.25
C PRO A 298 0.52 -20.88 -4.17
N TYR A 299 0.67 -19.66 -4.71
CA TYR A 299 -0.44 -18.70 -4.78
C TYR A 299 -1.52 -19.21 -5.73
N ALA A 300 -1.14 -19.67 -6.91
CA ALA A 300 -2.10 -20.27 -7.85
C ALA A 300 -2.79 -21.50 -7.25
N ILE A 301 -2.03 -22.39 -6.61
CA ILE A 301 -2.57 -23.58 -5.94
C ILE A 301 -3.55 -23.17 -4.83
N SER A 302 -3.19 -22.18 -4.01
CA SER A 302 -4.02 -21.71 -2.90
C SER A 302 -5.31 -21.06 -3.39
N TYR A 303 -5.27 -20.29 -4.47
CA TYR A 303 -6.44 -19.72 -5.12
C TYR A 303 -7.41 -20.81 -5.57
N PHE A 304 -6.96 -21.80 -6.34
CA PHE A 304 -7.85 -22.86 -6.80
C PHE A 304 -8.42 -23.70 -5.66
N MET A 305 -7.61 -23.97 -4.62
CA MET A 305 -8.10 -24.62 -3.40
C MET A 305 -9.23 -23.80 -2.75
N MET A 306 -9.00 -22.51 -2.52
CA MET A 306 -10.00 -21.67 -1.87
C MET A 306 -11.22 -21.40 -2.75
N ARG A 307 -11.07 -21.37 -4.08
CA ARG A 307 -12.19 -21.28 -5.02
C ARG A 307 -13.06 -22.55 -4.97
N ASP A 308 -12.46 -23.73 -4.92
CA ASP A 308 -13.18 -24.99 -4.76
C ASP A 308 -13.89 -25.05 -3.39
N ILE A 309 -13.24 -24.58 -2.33
CA ILE A 309 -13.83 -24.47 -0.99
C ILE A 309 -15.00 -23.47 -1.01
N TYR A 310 -14.85 -22.31 -1.66
CA TYR A 310 -15.91 -21.31 -1.81
C TYR A 310 -17.13 -21.90 -2.52
N ASN A 311 -16.94 -22.70 -3.57
CA ASN A 311 -18.03 -23.38 -4.26
C ASN A 311 -18.76 -24.44 -3.40
N ILE A 312 -18.13 -24.96 -2.35
CA ILE A 312 -18.72 -25.94 -1.43
C ILE A 312 -19.37 -25.26 -0.22
N ALA A 313 -18.64 -24.34 0.42
CA ALA A 313 -18.99 -23.74 1.70
C ALA A 313 -19.76 -22.43 1.55
N GLY A 314 -19.55 -21.69 0.45
CA GLY A 314 -20.23 -20.44 0.13
C GLY A 314 -20.30 -19.49 1.33
N PRO A 315 -21.52 -19.12 1.79
CA PRO A 315 -21.71 -18.24 2.95
C PRO A 315 -21.05 -18.70 4.25
N HIS A 316 -20.69 -19.98 4.41
CA HIS A 316 -19.98 -20.46 5.61
C HIS A 316 -18.50 -20.02 5.67
N LEU A 317 -17.97 -19.43 4.60
CA LEU A 317 -16.70 -18.69 4.65
C LEU A 317 -16.87 -17.31 5.28
N ALA A 318 -18.10 -16.83 5.50
CA ALA A 318 -18.32 -15.67 6.33
C ALA A 318 -17.75 -15.96 7.72
N ASN A 319 -16.89 -15.06 8.20
CA ASN A 319 -16.14 -15.21 9.45
C ASN A 319 -14.98 -16.22 9.42
N PHE A 320 -14.51 -16.70 8.27
CA PHE A 320 -13.32 -17.55 8.19
C PHE A 320 -12.12 -16.95 8.94
N MET A 321 -11.96 -15.63 8.87
CA MET A 321 -10.90 -14.88 9.56
C MET A 321 -10.99 -14.94 11.10
N LYS A 322 -12.15 -15.27 11.70
CA LYS A 322 -12.27 -15.46 13.16
C LYS A 322 -11.53 -16.69 13.68
N PHE A 323 -11.11 -17.57 12.79
CA PHE A 323 -10.33 -18.76 13.13
C PHE A 323 -8.83 -18.53 12.95
N ALA A 324 -8.40 -17.30 12.67
CA ALA A 324 -6.99 -16.92 12.73
C ALA A 324 -6.49 -17.00 14.19
N VAL A 325 -5.45 -17.80 14.42
CA VAL A 325 -4.83 -18.02 15.72
C VAL A 325 -3.32 -17.78 15.63
N TRP A 326 -2.73 -17.29 16.71
CA TRP A 326 -1.28 -17.06 16.77
C TRP A 326 -0.50 -18.38 16.64
N SER A 327 0.60 -18.34 15.88
CA SER A 327 1.52 -19.47 15.78
C SER A 327 2.29 -19.65 17.09
N ASP A 328 2.32 -20.88 17.60
CA ASP A 328 3.14 -21.25 18.77
C ASP A 328 4.65 -21.06 18.51
N LYS A 329 5.06 -21.17 17.24
CA LYS A 329 6.46 -21.04 16.82
C LYS A 329 6.87 -19.59 16.60
N ASP A 330 5.95 -18.77 16.11
CA ASP A 330 6.18 -17.37 15.79
C ASP A 330 4.98 -16.54 16.23
N LYS A 331 5.10 -15.92 17.41
CA LYS A 331 4.03 -15.15 18.07
C LYS A 331 3.64 -13.86 17.34
N THR A 332 4.27 -13.59 16.20
CA THR A 332 4.00 -12.43 15.35
C THR A 332 3.20 -12.78 14.11
N ARG A 333 2.97 -14.09 13.88
CA ARG A 333 2.23 -14.60 12.74
C ARG A 333 1.03 -15.38 13.20
N LYS A 334 -0.06 -15.24 12.45
CA LYS A 334 -1.28 -16.02 12.59
C LYS A 334 -1.40 -17.01 11.46
N HIS A 335 -2.11 -18.09 11.74
CA HIS A 335 -2.52 -19.11 10.80
C HIS A 335 -3.99 -19.46 11.05
N ILE A 336 -4.64 -20.12 10.12
CA ILE A 336 -6.04 -20.53 10.30
C ILE A 336 -6.10 -21.86 11.06
N ASP A 337 -6.86 -21.89 12.16
CA ASP A 337 -7.29 -23.12 12.83
C ASP A 337 -8.37 -23.81 11.99
N ILE A 338 -7.90 -24.50 10.96
CA ILE A 338 -8.76 -25.12 9.94
C ILE A 338 -9.68 -26.19 10.52
N THR A 339 -9.20 -26.97 11.50
CA THR A 339 -10.01 -28.01 12.17
C THR A 339 -11.16 -27.37 12.92
N ARG A 340 -10.91 -26.29 13.66
CA ARG A 340 -11.97 -25.60 14.40
C ARG A 340 -13.00 -24.96 13.47
N TRP A 341 -12.57 -24.38 12.35
CA TRP A 341 -13.51 -23.86 11.34
C TRP A 341 -14.34 -24.99 10.71
N LEU A 342 -13.71 -26.08 10.27
CA LEU A 342 -14.39 -27.24 9.69
C LEU A 342 -15.45 -27.83 10.62
N ASN A 343 -15.21 -27.84 11.93
CA ASN A 343 -16.18 -28.30 12.92
C ASN A 343 -17.41 -27.40 13.07
N THR A 344 -17.43 -26.23 12.43
CA THR A 344 -18.63 -25.38 12.34
C THR A 344 -19.51 -25.71 11.14
N LEU A 345 -19.01 -26.51 10.19
CA LEU A 345 -19.74 -26.87 8.97
C LEU A 345 -20.66 -28.07 9.20
N PRO A 346 -21.77 -28.18 8.44
CA PRO A 346 -22.56 -29.40 8.38
C PRO A 346 -21.70 -30.62 7.99
N PRO A 347 -21.94 -31.83 8.52
CA PRO A 347 -21.04 -32.98 8.32
C PRO A 347 -20.70 -33.29 6.86
N GLU A 348 -21.70 -33.34 5.97
CA GLU A 348 -21.47 -33.61 4.54
C GLU A 348 -20.60 -32.53 3.88
N MET A 349 -20.84 -31.26 4.22
CA MET A 349 -20.07 -30.13 3.71
C MET A 349 -18.64 -30.18 4.23
N ARG A 350 -18.46 -30.44 5.53
CA ARG A 350 -17.17 -30.62 6.18
C ARG A 350 -16.34 -31.68 5.46
N ASP A 351 -16.90 -32.87 5.24
CA ASP A 351 -16.20 -33.99 4.61
C ASP A 351 -15.76 -33.64 3.17
N ARG A 352 -16.61 -32.90 2.43
CA ARG A 352 -16.28 -32.42 1.08
C ARG A 352 -15.16 -31.38 1.11
N VAL A 353 -15.22 -30.40 1.99
CA VAL A 353 -14.19 -29.36 2.14
C VAL A 353 -12.86 -30.00 2.56
N GLU A 354 -12.89 -30.89 3.55
CA GLU A 354 -11.70 -31.61 4.00
C GLU A 354 -11.06 -32.41 2.86
N LYS A 355 -11.86 -33.16 2.09
CA LYS A 355 -11.37 -33.88 0.91
C LYS A 355 -10.72 -32.95 -0.11
N THR A 356 -11.30 -31.77 -0.35
CA THR A 356 -10.72 -30.74 -1.23
C THR A 356 -9.36 -30.29 -0.70
N ILE A 357 -9.25 -29.92 0.58
CA ILE A 357 -7.98 -29.51 1.20
C ILE A 357 -6.90 -30.59 1.04
N TRP A 358 -7.25 -31.85 1.31
CA TRP A 358 -6.32 -32.97 1.16
C TRP A 358 -5.84 -33.16 -0.28
N SER A 359 -6.68 -32.89 -1.28
CA SER A 359 -6.31 -33.01 -2.69
C SER A 359 -5.22 -32.02 -3.13
N TYR A 360 -5.18 -30.83 -2.52
CA TYR A 360 -4.16 -29.80 -2.77
C TYR A 360 -2.95 -29.93 -1.83
N SER A 361 -3.06 -30.73 -0.77
CA SER A 361 -2.10 -30.74 0.34
C SER A 361 -0.67 -31.09 -0.05
N ARG A 362 -0.49 -32.02 -1.00
CA ARG A 362 0.85 -32.44 -1.44
C ARG A 362 1.60 -31.27 -2.08
N SER A 363 0.94 -30.53 -2.96
CA SER A 363 1.54 -29.41 -3.68
C SER A 363 1.86 -28.25 -2.73
N LEU A 364 0.94 -27.88 -1.83
CA LEU A 364 1.19 -26.81 -0.86
C LEU A 364 2.28 -27.20 0.16
N LYS A 365 2.31 -28.45 0.64
CA LYS A 365 3.37 -28.93 1.53
C LYS A 365 4.74 -29.05 0.87
N ALA A 366 4.82 -29.20 -0.45
CA ALA A 366 6.10 -29.24 -1.17
C ALA A 366 6.83 -27.89 -1.11
N HIS A 367 6.10 -26.81 -0.86
CA HIS A 367 6.64 -25.45 -0.69
C HIS A 367 7.01 -25.16 0.79
N LYS A 368 7.36 -26.20 1.57
CA LYS A 368 7.85 -26.08 2.94
C LYS A 368 9.16 -25.28 2.97
N GLY A 369 9.08 -24.08 3.56
CA GLY A 369 10.12 -23.05 3.51
C GLY A 369 9.60 -21.72 2.98
N ALA A 370 8.42 -21.73 2.34
CA ALA A 370 7.70 -20.52 1.98
C ALA A 370 7.13 -19.80 3.23
N ILE A 371 6.89 -18.51 3.06
CA ILE A 371 6.61 -17.53 4.11
C ILE A 371 5.28 -17.81 4.84
N ASN A 372 4.36 -18.52 4.17
CA ASN A 372 3.02 -18.82 4.63
C ASN A 372 2.88 -20.23 5.21
N SER A 373 2.11 -20.35 6.31
CA SER A 373 1.73 -21.63 6.90
C SER A 373 0.69 -22.35 6.06
N PHE A 374 0.64 -23.67 6.24
CA PHE A 374 -0.50 -24.47 5.78
C PHE A 374 -0.66 -25.67 6.70
N ILE A 375 -1.70 -25.60 7.51
CA ILE A 375 -2.08 -26.63 8.47
C ILE A 375 -3.18 -27.49 7.85
N LEU A 376 -3.06 -28.80 8.01
CA LEU A 376 -4.10 -29.72 7.57
C LEU A 376 -5.11 -29.99 8.68
N PRO A 377 -6.36 -30.33 8.31
CA PRO A 377 -7.33 -30.91 9.23
C PRO A 377 -6.73 -32.10 9.98
N GLN A 378 -7.06 -32.21 11.27
CA GLN A 378 -6.61 -33.29 12.18
C GLN A 378 -7.71 -34.31 12.42
#